data_AF-D7R8R3-F1
#
_entry.id   AF-D7R8R3-F1
#
_cell.length_a   1.000
_cell.length_b   1.000
_cell.length_c   1.000
_cell.angle_alpha   90.00
_cell.angle_beta   90.00
_cell.angle_gamma   90.00
#
_symmetry.space_group_name_H-M   'P 1'
#
loop_
_entity.id
_entity.type
_entity.pdbx_description
1 polymer ?
#
loop_
_entity_poly.entity_id
_entity_poly.type
_entity_poly.pdbx_seq_one_letter_code
_entity_poly.pdbx_strand_id
1 'polypeptide(L)' 'TVHWHGFHIPSDVDGSEEEGTPPVPPHGSQRYTFTAQSAGTFWYHS' A
#
# COMPACT_ATOMS: atom_id res chain seq x y z
N THR A 1 3.50 -4.54 -6.55
CA THR A 1 3.15 -3.31 -5.79
C THR A 1 3.86 -3.34 -4.45
N VAL A 2 3.49 -2.50 -3.48
CA VAL A 2 3.87 -2.68 -2.07
C VAL A 2 2.59 -2.73 -1.25
N HIS A 3 2.29 -3.86 -0.62
CA HIS A 3 1.18 -4.02 0.31
C HIS A 3 1.56 -3.64 1.74
N TRP A 4 0.71 -2.87 2.42
CA TRP A 4 0.92 -2.39 3.79
C TRP A 4 0.15 -3.26 4.78
N HIS A 5 0.70 -4.45 5.07
CA HIS A 5 0.03 -5.47 5.84
C HIS A 5 -0.40 -5.00 7.24
N GLY A 6 -1.71 -5.08 7.48
CA GLY A 6 -2.36 -4.71 8.74
C GLY A 6 -2.71 -3.23 8.87
N PHE A 7 -2.42 -2.39 7.87
CA PHE A 7 -2.89 -1.02 7.85
C PHE A 7 -4.35 -0.93 7.41
N HIS A 8 -5.13 -0.08 8.08
CA HIS A 8 -6.46 0.32 7.61
C HIS A 8 -6.35 1.64 6.85
N ILE A 9 -6.13 1.55 5.54
CA ILE A 9 -5.86 2.70 4.65
C ILE A 9 -6.68 2.59 3.36
N PRO A 10 -6.84 3.69 2.59
CA PRO A 10 -7.57 3.66 1.33
C PRO A 10 -6.99 2.64 0.32
N SER A 11 -7.84 2.01 -0.48
CA SER A 11 -7.44 0.92 -1.38
C SER A 11 -6.56 1.37 -2.56
N ASP A 12 -6.54 2.66 -2.88
CA ASP A 12 -5.67 3.23 -3.92
C ASP A 12 -4.19 3.34 -3.48
N VAL A 13 -3.91 3.18 -2.19
CA VAL A 13 -2.56 3.19 -1.59
C VAL A 13 -2.25 1.94 -0.79
N ASP A 14 -3.14 0.95 -0.75
CA ASP A 14 -2.98 -0.26 0.06
C ASP A 14 -1.95 -1.25 -0.51
N GLY A 15 -1.76 -1.29 -1.83
CA GLY A 15 -0.89 -2.25 -2.51
C GLY A 15 -1.62 -3.45 -3.12
N SER A 16 -2.92 -3.64 -2.83
CA SER A 16 -3.74 -4.69 -3.42
C SER A 16 -4.26 -4.30 -4.81
N GLU A 17 -3.72 -4.93 -5.85
CA GLU A 17 -4.19 -4.73 -7.24
C GLU A 17 -5.65 -5.18 -7.41
N GLU A 18 -6.07 -6.22 -6.70
CA GLU A 18 -7.46 -6.73 -6.74
C GLU A 18 -8.47 -5.74 -6.13
N GLU A 19 -8.04 -4.90 -5.19
CA GLU A 19 -8.87 -3.87 -4.56
C GLU A 19 -8.69 -2.46 -5.15
N GLY A 20 -7.88 -2.35 -6.21
CA GLY A 20 -7.78 -1.13 -7.02
C GLY A 20 -6.54 -0.27 -6.80
N THR A 21 -5.50 -0.75 -6.10
CA THR A 21 -4.20 -0.09 -6.16
C THR A 21 -3.63 -0.19 -7.58
N PRO A 22 -3.25 0.92 -8.24
CA PRO A 22 -2.63 0.86 -9.56
C PRO A 22 -1.30 0.09 -9.53
N PRO A 23 -0.99 -0.77 -10.52
CA PRO A 23 0.29 -1.46 -10.58
C PRO A 23 1.42 -0.46 -10.84
N VAL A 24 2.60 -0.74 -10.26
CA VAL A 24 3.84 -0.01 -10.60
C VAL A 24 4.46 -0.68 -11.82
N PRO A 25 4.54 -0.01 -12.99
CA PRO A 25 5.11 -0.61 -14.18
C PRO A 25 6.62 -0.85 -14.02
N PRO A 26 7.23 -1.73 -14.83
CA PRO A 26 8.68 -1.88 -14.87
C PRO A 26 9.38 -0.53 -15.08
N HIS A 27 10.41 -0.25 -14.28
CA HIS A 27 11.13 1.03 -14.26
C HIS A 27 10.26 2.25 -13.85
N GLY A 28 9.01 2.04 -13.45
CA GLY A 28 8.14 3.05 -12.88
C GLY A 28 8.41 3.28 -11.39
N SER A 29 7.82 4.35 -10.87
CA SER A 29 7.82 4.64 -9.44
C SER A 29 6.42 5.10 -9.02
N GLN A 30 6.05 4.80 -7.78
CA GLN A 30 4.81 5.25 -7.18
C GLN A 30 5.06 5.72 -5.75
N ARG A 31 4.42 6.82 -5.39
CA ARG A 31 4.47 7.39 -4.05
C ARG A 31 3.20 7.03 -3.30
N TYR A 32 3.36 6.37 -2.17
CA TYR A 32 2.27 6.06 -1.24
C TYR A 32 2.25 7.14 -0.15
N THR A 33 1.06 7.64 0.19
CA THR A 33 0.89 8.63 1.26
C THR A 33 -0.42 8.37 1.97
N PHE A 34 -0.33 8.05 3.26
CA PHE A 34 -1.47 7.84 4.13
C PHE A 34 -1.06 8.14 5.57
N THR A 35 -2.05 8.32 6.44
CA THR A 35 -1.83 8.52 7.88
C THR A 35 -1.95 7.18 8.60
N ALA A 36 -0.93 6.80 9.37
CA ALA A 36 -1.01 5.67 10.28
C ALA A 36 -1.98 6.01 11.43
N GLN A 37 -3.09 5.28 11.55
CA GLN A 37 -4.14 5.57 12.54
C GLN A 37 -3.99 4.77 13.84
N SER A 38 -3.47 3.54 13.75
CA SER A 38 -3.35 2.61 14.89
C SER A 38 -1.90 2.37 15.25
N ALA A 39 -1.58 2.37 16.54
CA ALA A 39 -0.27 1.96 17.04
C ALA A 39 -0.20 0.42 17.11
N GLY A 40 0.94 -0.15 16.70
CA GLY A 40 1.13 -1.59 16.68
C GLY A 40 2.33 -1.98 15.82
N THR A 41 2.51 -3.29 15.66
CA THR A 41 3.51 -3.86 14.76
C THR A 41 2.87 -4.18 13.43
N PHE A 42 3.39 -3.57 12.37
CA PHE A 42 2.96 -3.75 11.00
C PHE A 42 4.19 -3.97 10.10
N TRP A 43 3.97 -4.31 8.84
CA TRP A 43 5.04 -4.58 7.88
C TRP A 43 4.56 -4.31 6.46
N TYR A 44 5.48 -4.35 5.50
CA TYR A 44 5.16 -4.20 4.09
C TYR A 44 5.82 -5.30 3.25
N HIS A 45 5.21 -5.68 2.14
CA HIS A 45 5.76 -6.66 1.20
C HIS A 45 5.30 -6.42 -0.24
N SER A 46 5.92 -7.11 -1.20
CA SER A 46 5.47 -7.15 -2.59
C SER A 46 4.25 -8.06 -2.77
#